data_AF-A0A6N7Z1U2-F1
#
_entry.id   AF-A0A6N7Z1U2-F1
#
_cell.length_a   1.000
_cell.length_b   1.000
_cell.length_c   1.000
_cell.angle_alpha   90.00
_cell.angle_beta   90.00
_cell.angle_gamma   90.00
#
_symmetry.space_group_name_H-M   'P 1'
#
loop_
_entity.id
_entity.type
_entity.pdbx_description
1 polymer ?
#
loop_
_entity_poly.entity_id
_entity_poly.type
_entity_poly.pdbx_seq_one_letter_code
_entity_poly.pdbx_strand_id
1 'polypeptide(L)'
;METIEISESAQLYARMSQRASTLCEQLDDAINALLGVHQTVREVARADLDVMGELSATDSADLVQYVESALFSSRGAERIALSHQYELRRWATRKSATP
;
A
#
# COMPACT_ATOMS: atom_id res chain seq x y z
N MET A 1 17.94 -37.52 4.22
CA MET A 1 17.13 -36.98 3.11
C MET A 1 16.33 -35.79 3.64
N GLU A 2 17.02 -34.76 4.14
CA GLU A 2 16.44 -33.70 4.99
C GLU A 2 17.00 -32.32 4.61
N THR A 3 18.18 -32.28 4.00
CA THR A 3 18.85 -31.08 3.47
C THR A 3 18.17 -30.45 2.25
N ILE A 4 17.42 -31.22 1.46
CA ILE A 4 16.77 -30.72 0.22
C ILE A 4 15.52 -29.88 0.55
N GLU A 5 14.68 -30.32 1.49
CA GLU A 5 13.44 -29.60 1.89
C GLU A 5 13.73 -28.26 2.59
N ILE A 6 14.84 -28.16 3.33
CA ILE A 6 15.28 -26.93 3.98
C ILE A 6 15.66 -25.87 2.93
N SER A 7 16.31 -26.29 1.84
CA SER A 7 16.72 -25.44 0.72
C SER A 7 15.50 -24.88 -0.03
N GLU A 8 14.53 -25.73 -0.40
CA GLU A 8 13.32 -25.29 -1.12
C GLU A 8 12.46 -24.36 -0.27
N SER A 9 12.30 -24.68 1.02
CA SER A 9 11.61 -23.81 1.96
C SER A 9 12.31 -22.44 2.05
N ALA A 10 13.63 -22.42 2.25
CA ALA A 10 14.39 -21.17 2.36
C ALA A 10 14.25 -20.29 1.09
N GLN A 11 14.31 -20.90 -0.09
CA GLN A 11 14.09 -20.19 -1.36
C GLN A 11 12.68 -19.64 -1.48
N LEU A 12 11.65 -20.39 -1.07
CA LEU A 12 10.27 -19.93 -1.05
C LEU A 12 10.10 -18.71 -0.13
N TYR A 13 10.61 -18.77 1.10
CA TYR A 13 10.53 -17.66 2.05
C TYR A 13 11.29 -16.42 1.57
N ALA A 14 12.45 -16.59 0.95
CA ALA A 14 13.20 -15.48 0.34
C ALA A 14 12.37 -14.80 -0.76
N ARG A 15 11.74 -15.57 -1.66
CA ARG A 15 10.85 -15.03 -2.69
C ARG A 15 9.64 -14.33 -2.11
N MET A 16 9.00 -14.90 -1.08
CA MET A 16 7.86 -14.26 -0.39
C MET A 16 8.28 -12.96 0.30
N SER A 17 9.44 -12.93 0.95
CA SER A 17 9.95 -11.73 1.61
C SER A 17 10.23 -10.61 0.60
N GLN A 18 10.84 -10.95 -0.54
CA GLN A 18 11.06 -9.99 -1.62
C GLN A 18 9.73 -9.43 -2.15
N ARG A 19 8.76 -10.31 -2.44
CA ARG A 19 7.44 -9.90 -2.92
C ARG A 19 6.68 -9.03 -1.92
N ALA A 20 6.78 -9.35 -0.62
CA ALA A 20 6.18 -8.53 0.43
C ALA A 20 6.83 -7.15 0.52
N SER A 21 8.15 -7.05 0.35
CA SER A 21 8.86 -5.75 0.27
C SER A 21 8.37 -4.92 -0.90
N THR A 22 8.38 -5.51 -2.11
CA THR A 22 7.91 -4.83 -3.32
C THR A 22 6.45 -4.40 -3.20
N LEU A 23 5.59 -5.20 -2.57
CA LEU A 23 4.21 -4.81 -2.31
C LEU A 23 4.12 -3.59 -1.38
N CYS A 24 4.93 -3.54 -0.32
CA CYS A 24 4.95 -2.38 0.58
C CYS A 24 5.40 -1.10 -0.16
N GLU A 25 6.45 -1.20 -0.97
CA GLU A 25 6.93 -0.09 -1.80
C GLU A 25 5.84 0.41 -2.77
N GLN A 26 5.17 -0.51 -3.47
CA GLN A 26 4.08 -0.18 -4.39
C GLN A 26 2.88 0.47 -3.68
N LEU A 27 2.58 0.05 -2.44
CA LEU A 27 1.50 0.63 -1.65
C LEU A 27 1.87 2.03 -1.16
N ASP A 28 3.11 2.26 -0.75
CA ASP A 28 3.60 3.60 -0.37
C ASP A 28 3.55 4.57 -1.57
N ASP A 29 4.04 4.14 -2.73
CA ASP A 29 3.94 4.93 -3.97
C ASP A 29 2.48 5.28 -4.31
N ALA A 30 1.57 4.30 -4.22
CA ALA A 30 0.15 4.51 -4.47
C ALA A 30 -0.49 5.47 -3.45
N ILE A 31 -0.14 5.36 -2.16
CA ILE A 31 -0.62 6.28 -1.12
C ILE A 31 -0.13 7.70 -1.40
N ASN A 32 1.15 7.88 -1.73
CA ASN A 32 1.71 9.19 -2.05
C ASN A 32 1.03 9.82 -3.28
N ALA A 33 0.78 9.02 -4.33
CA ALA A 33 0.02 9.47 -5.49
C ALA A 33 -1.41 9.89 -5.11
N LEU A 34 -2.12 9.09 -4.30
CA LEU A 34 -3.47 9.40 -3.83
C LEU A 34 -3.51 10.66 -2.97
N LEU A 35 -2.49 10.93 -2.15
CA LEU A 35 -2.38 12.19 -1.39
C LEU A 35 -2.24 13.40 -2.33
N GLY A 36 -1.48 13.27 -3.42
CA GLY A 36 -1.37 14.30 -4.45
C GLY A 36 -2.69 14.54 -5.18
N VAL A 37 -3.40 13.46 -5.54
CA VAL A 37 -4.75 13.54 -6.14
C VAL A 37 -5.72 14.21 -5.18
N HIS A 38 -5.72 13.84 -3.90
CA HIS A 38 -6.60 14.42 -2.89
C HIS A 38 -6.39 15.93 -2.75
N GLN A 39 -5.13 16.38 -2.76
CA GLN A 39 -4.80 17.80 -2.75
C GLN A 39 -5.32 18.50 -4.00
N THR A 40 -5.09 17.91 -5.18
CA THR A 40 -5.57 18.45 -6.47
C THR A 40 -7.09 18.57 -6.51
N VAL A 41 -7.82 17.54 -6.03
CA VAL A 41 -9.28 17.57 -5.92
C VAL A 41 -9.74 18.73 -5.04
N ARG A 42 -9.08 18.96 -3.89
CA ARG A 42 -9.42 20.08 -3.01
C ARG A 42 -9.11 21.44 -3.61
N GLU A 43 -8.08 21.54 -4.43
CA GLU A 43 -7.72 22.78 -5.14
C GLU A 43 -8.75 23.08 -6.25
N VAL A 44 -9.10 22.09 -7.07
CA VAL A 44 -10.14 22.22 -8.10
C VAL A 44 -11.51 22.50 -7.47
N ALA A 45 -11.83 21.88 -6.34
CA ALA A 45 -13.06 22.14 -5.60
C ALA A 45 -13.16 23.55 -5.00
N ARG A 46 -12.01 24.22 -4.77
CA ARG A 46 -11.94 25.59 -4.23
C ARG A 46 -11.79 26.65 -5.32
N ALA A 47 -11.29 26.25 -6.48
CA ALA A 47 -11.22 27.09 -7.66
C ALA A 47 -12.64 27.26 -8.21
N ASP A 48 -13.14 28.49 -8.13
CA ASP A 48 -14.37 29.00 -8.73
C ASP A 48 -15.69 28.70 -8.02
N LEU A 49 -16.12 29.71 -7.25
CA LEU A 49 -17.52 30.10 -7.06
C LEU A 49 -17.92 31.23 -8.05
N ASP A 50 -17.05 31.57 -9.01
CA ASP A 50 -17.12 32.81 -9.81
C ASP A 50 -16.82 32.64 -11.32
N VAL A 51 -16.56 31.42 -11.83
CA VAL A 51 -16.28 31.17 -13.26
C VAL A 51 -17.11 30.01 -13.79
N MET A 52 -17.76 30.24 -14.94
CA MET A 52 -18.56 29.26 -15.68
C MET A 52 -17.81 27.95 -15.94
N GLY A 53 -18.29 26.86 -15.36
CA GLY A 53 -17.71 25.50 -15.51
C GLY A 53 -17.55 24.70 -14.22
N GLU A 54 -18.18 25.13 -13.11
CA GLU A 54 -18.04 24.53 -11.80
C GLU A 54 -18.38 23.03 -11.76
N LEU A 55 -17.53 22.28 -11.09
CA LEU A 55 -17.90 20.97 -10.55
C LEU A 55 -19.02 21.20 -9.54
N SER A 56 -20.14 20.47 -9.64
CA SER A 56 -21.20 20.66 -8.66
C SER A 56 -20.68 20.36 -7.25
N ALA A 57 -21.24 21.00 -6.23
CA ALA A 57 -20.87 20.73 -4.84
C ALA A 57 -21.00 19.23 -4.49
N THR A 58 -21.94 18.53 -5.15
CA THR A 58 -22.10 17.08 -5.05
C THR A 58 -20.95 16.33 -5.70
N ASP A 59 -20.59 16.64 -6.95
CA ASP A 59 -19.48 15.98 -7.66
C ASP A 59 -18.14 16.18 -6.91
N SER A 60 -17.96 17.37 -6.33
CA SER A 60 -16.77 17.72 -5.56
C SER A 60 -16.68 16.91 -4.27
N ALA A 61 -17.80 16.81 -3.54
CA ALA A 61 -17.88 15.96 -2.35
C ALA A 61 -17.65 14.48 -2.68
N ASP A 62 -18.23 13.99 -3.79
CA ASP A 62 -18.06 12.61 -4.26
C ASP A 62 -16.60 12.31 -4.61
N LEU A 63 -15.92 13.20 -5.34
CA LEU A 63 -14.49 13.04 -5.66
C LEU A 63 -13.62 12.99 -4.40
N VAL A 64 -13.86 13.88 -3.43
CA VAL A 64 -13.16 13.84 -2.15
C VAL A 64 -13.38 12.49 -1.46
N GLN A 65 -14.63 12.05 -1.36
CA GLN A 65 -14.98 10.82 -0.69
C GLN A 65 -14.39 9.57 -1.37
N TYR A 66 -14.33 9.54 -2.70
CA TYR A 66 -13.70 8.44 -3.44
C TYR A 66 -12.19 8.36 -3.17
N VAL A 67 -11.49 9.49 -3.18
CA VAL A 67 -10.05 9.52 -2.90
C VAL A 67 -9.76 9.16 -1.45
N GLU A 68 -10.56 9.65 -0.49
CA GLU A 68 -10.44 9.29 0.93
C GLU A 68 -10.68 7.79 1.16
N SER A 69 -11.67 7.20 0.46
CA SER A 69 -11.95 5.76 0.52
C SER A 69 -10.81 4.92 -0.05
N ALA A 70 -10.20 5.37 -1.15
CA ALA A 70 -9.03 4.74 -1.74
C ALA A 70 -7.82 4.82 -0.78
N LEU A 71 -7.57 5.99 -0.19
CA LEU A 71 -6.49 6.19 0.81
C LEU A 71 -6.67 5.27 2.02
N PHE A 72 -7.89 5.21 2.57
CA PHE A 72 -8.21 4.32 3.69
C PHE A 72 -7.91 2.86 3.34
N SER A 73 -8.37 2.41 2.18
CA SER A 73 -8.17 1.03 1.73
C SER A 73 -6.69 0.71 1.49
N SER A 74 -5.95 1.61 0.84
CA SER A 74 -4.50 1.44 0.59
C SER A 74 -3.69 1.39 1.88
N ARG A 75 -3.99 2.24 2.88
CA ARG A 75 -3.37 2.16 4.21
C ARG A 75 -3.72 0.87 4.94
N GLY A 76 -4.96 0.38 4.77
CA GLY A 76 -5.38 -0.92 5.28
C GLY A 76 -4.54 -2.06 4.70
N ALA A 77 -4.33 -2.04 3.38
CA ALA A 77 -3.50 -3.00 2.67
C ALA A 77 -2.03 -2.91 3.09
N GLU A 78 -1.48 -1.70 3.22
CA GLU A 78 -0.09 -1.45 3.66
C GLU A 78 0.16 -2.06 5.03
N ARG A 79 -0.74 -1.82 5.99
CA ARG A 79 -0.64 -2.41 7.34
C ARG A 79 -0.59 -3.93 7.32
N ILE A 80 -1.41 -4.57 6.49
CA ILE A 80 -1.43 -6.03 6.34
C ILE A 80 -0.11 -6.52 5.71
N ALA A 81 0.36 -5.83 4.65
CA ALA A 81 1.60 -6.16 3.97
C ALA A 81 2.83 -6.04 4.90
N LEU A 82 2.92 -4.95 5.68
CA LEU A 82 3.97 -4.75 6.68
C LEU A 82 3.94 -5.83 7.77
N SER A 83 2.76 -6.19 8.26
CA SER A 83 2.62 -7.28 9.25
C SER A 83 3.12 -8.60 8.68
N HIS A 84 2.76 -8.92 7.43
CA HIS A 84 3.21 -10.13 6.77
C HIS A 84 4.74 -10.14 6.54
N GLN A 85 5.30 -8.99 6.12
CA GLN A 85 6.74 -8.84 5.95
C GLN A 85 7.49 -9.05 7.28
N TYR A 86 6.96 -8.52 8.38
CA TYR A 86 7.50 -8.71 9.72
C TYR A 86 7.52 -10.19 10.12
N GLU A 87 6.43 -10.93 9.88
CA GLU A 87 6.35 -12.36 10.18
C GLU A 87 7.36 -13.18 9.38
N LEU A 88 7.51 -12.89 8.08
CA LEU A 88 8.50 -13.54 7.21
C LEU A 88 9.93 -13.29 7.70
N ARG A 89 10.26 -12.05 8.07
CA ARG A 89 11.57 -11.69 8.63
C ARG A 89 11.82 -12.43 9.95
N ARG A 90 10.84 -12.45 10.85
CA ARG A 90 10.94 -13.13 12.15
C ARG A 90 11.14 -14.64 11.99
N TRP A 91 10.47 -15.26 11.03
CA TRP A 91 10.65 -16.68 10.73
C TRP A 91 12.06 -16.97 10.20
N ALA A 92 12.55 -16.16 9.26
CA ALA A 92 13.89 -16.32 8.69
C ALA A 92 14.97 -16.28 9.78
N THR A 93 14.88 -15.32 10.72
CA THR A 93 15.82 -15.21 11.84
C THR A 93 15.79 -16.43 12.77
N ARG A 94 14.61 -17.02 13.02
CA ARG A 94 14.50 -18.23 13.86
C ARG A 94 15.12 -19.45 13.19
N LYS A 95 14.90 -19.65 11.89
CA LYS A 95 15.48 -20.79 11.16
C LYS A 95 17.00 -20.68 11.05
N SER A 96 17.56 -19.47 10.86
CA SER A 96 19.02 -19.29 10.83
C SER A 96 19.70 -19.50 12.19
N ALA A 97 18.95 -19.48 13.29
CA ALA A 97 19.45 -19.65 14.65
C ALA A 97 19.35 -21.09 15.19
N THR A 98 18.79 -22.02 14.40
CA THR A 98 18.70 -23.44 14.77
C THR A 98 19.84 -24.19 14.07
N PRO A 99 20.86 -24.68 14.80
CA PRO A 99 22.02 -25.37 14.22
C PRO A 99 21.68 -26.74 13.61
#